data_AF-A0A6B2FYQ4-F1
#
_entry.id   AF-A0A6B2FYQ4-F1
#
_cell.length_a   1.000
_cell.length_b   1.000
_cell.length_c   1.000
_cell.angle_alpha   90.00
_cell.angle_beta   90.00
_cell.angle_gamma   90.00
#
_symmetry.space_group_name_H-M   'P 1'
#
loop_
_entity.id
_entity.type
_entity.pdbx_description
1 polymer ?
#
loop_
_entity_poly.entity_id
_entity_poly.type
_entity_poly.pdbx_seq_one_letter_code
_entity_poly.pdbx_strand_id
1 'polypeptide(L)'
;MGGFDSTSNVEAASLFNIPVSGTISHSYVSSYSRAPGYRRQTDGNAFHEKLLKVGLTKLKEFENRKIINTSQASESEYEAFVGFASSFPEKFLVIIDTYNVLRSGLPNFCAVALALHQSGYTPIGVRLDSGDLAYLSKMCRLTFNKIASSYNLPWFSSVMIVASNEITIESIYSMKSQVYYSPNS
;
A
#
# COMPACT_ATOMS: atom_id res chain seq x y z
N MET A 1 -0.81 13.05 20.68
CA MET A 1 -1.17 13.94 19.56
C MET A 1 -1.23 13.08 18.30
N GLY A 2 -2.32 12.35 18.11
CA GLY A 2 -2.52 11.47 16.95
C GLY A 2 -3.52 12.13 16.02
N GLY A 3 -3.02 12.76 14.96
CA GLY A 3 -3.83 13.40 13.93
C GLY A 3 -4.16 12.41 12.82
N PHE A 4 -5.42 12.38 12.41
CA PHE A 4 -5.82 11.78 11.14
C PHE A 4 -5.59 12.81 10.04
N ASP A 5 -4.83 12.44 9.01
CA ASP A 5 -4.30 13.37 8.00
C ASP A 5 -5.04 13.36 6.64
N SER A 6 -6.23 12.76 6.49
CA SER A 6 -7.06 12.99 5.27
C SER A 6 -8.48 12.42 5.31
N THR A 7 -9.41 13.07 4.62
CA THR A 7 -10.76 12.57 4.28
C THR A 7 -11.04 12.79 2.79
N SER A 8 -11.91 11.96 2.19
CA SER A 8 -12.17 11.90 0.74
C SER A 8 -13.10 12.99 0.18
N ASN A 9 -13.48 13.98 0.99
CA ASN A 9 -14.34 15.07 0.55
C ASN A 9 -13.50 16.21 -0.07
N VAL A 10 -13.77 16.57 -1.33
CA VAL A 10 -13.06 17.65 -2.06
C VAL A 10 -13.14 18.98 -1.31
N GLU A 11 -14.20 19.18 -0.52
CA GLU A 11 -14.40 20.36 0.33
C GLU A 11 -13.53 20.36 1.60
N ALA A 12 -13.28 19.20 2.21
CA ALA A 12 -12.39 19.08 3.37
C ALA A 12 -10.91 19.26 2.98
N ALA A 13 -10.54 18.90 1.75
CA ALA A 13 -9.20 19.09 1.23
C ALA A 13 -8.79 20.57 1.08
N SER A 14 -9.76 21.47 0.87
CA SER A 14 -9.53 22.92 0.83
C SER A 14 -9.23 23.51 2.22
N LEU A 15 -9.86 22.96 3.28
CA LEU A 15 -9.74 23.46 4.65
C LEU A 15 -8.46 23.03 5.37
N PHE A 16 -7.83 21.91 4.96
CA PHE A 16 -6.69 21.31 5.67
C PHE A 16 -5.38 21.28 4.87
N ASN A 17 -5.32 21.87 3.67
CA ASN A 17 -4.12 21.95 2.83
C ASN A 17 -3.49 20.57 2.50
N ILE A 18 -4.31 19.51 2.52
CA ILE A 18 -3.90 18.16 2.10
C ILE A 18 -4.15 18.09 0.59
N PRO A 19 -3.12 17.89 -0.24
CA PRO A 19 -3.28 17.95 -1.69
C PRO A 19 -4.28 16.87 -2.15
N VAL A 20 -5.28 17.29 -2.93
CA VAL A 20 -6.26 16.42 -3.62
C VAL A 20 -5.52 15.53 -4.63
N SER A 21 -4.81 14.52 -4.15
CA SER A 21 -4.09 13.57 -4.99
C SER A 21 -4.93 12.31 -5.05
N GLY A 22 -5.57 12.10 -6.21
CA GLY A 22 -6.41 10.96 -6.48
C GLY A 22 -5.68 9.65 -6.16
N THR A 23 -5.98 9.09 -5.00
CA THR A 23 -5.63 7.72 -4.67
C THR A 23 -6.31 6.78 -5.65
N ILE A 24 -5.64 5.69 -6.02
CA ILE A 24 -6.27 4.55 -6.71
C ILE A 24 -7.47 4.03 -5.89
N SER A 25 -8.60 3.79 -6.56
CA SER A 25 -9.84 3.26 -5.97
C SER A 25 -9.89 1.74 -6.07
N HIS A 26 -10.75 1.10 -5.27
CA HIS A 26 -11.06 -0.33 -5.43
C HIS A 26 -11.57 -0.65 -6.84
N SER A 27 -12.39 0.22 -7.45
CA SER A 27 -12.90 0.02 -8.81
C SER A 27 -11.79 0.03 -9.87
N TYR A 28 -10.75 0.83 -9.67
CA TYR A 28 -9.59 0.80 -10.55
C TYR A 28 -8.85 -0.53 -10.43
N VAL A 29 -8.53 -0.98 -9.20
CA VAL A 29 -7.84 -2.27 -9.00
C VAL A 29 -8.69 -3.42 -9.54
N SER A 30 -9.99 -3.43 -9.26
CA SER A 30 -10.88 -4.50 -9.70
C SER A 30 -11.07 -4.52 -11.22
N SER A 31 -10.92 -3.39 -11.93
CA SER A 31 -10.95 -3.35 -13.40
C SER A 31 -9.81 -4.13 -14.07
N TYR A 32 -8.74 -4.44 -13.32
CA TYR A 32 -7.66 -5.31 -13.78
C TYR A 32 -7.93 -6.79 -13.51
N SER A 33 -8.95 -7.12 -12.70
CA SER A 33 -9.42 -8.50 -12.54
C SER A 33 -9.96 -8.99 -13.88
N ARG A 34 -9.25 -9.92 -14.49
CA ARG A 34 -9.55 -10.37 -15.86
C ARG A 34 -10.06 -11.80 -15.89
N ALA A 35 -10.81 -12.09 -16.94
CA ALA A 35 -11.02 -13.46 -17.37
C ALA A 35 -9.67 -14.09 -17.78
N PRO A 36 -9.41 -15.36 -17.44
CA PRO A 36 -8.16 -16.03 -17.76
C PRO A 36 -7.89 -15.99 -19.28
N GLY A 37 -6.68 -15.55 -19.66
CA GLY A 37 -6.21 -15.52 -21.06
C GLY A 37 -6.19 -14.15 -21.74
N TYR A 38 -6.74 -13.09 -21.15
CA TYR A 38 -6.65 -11.74 -21.70
C TYR A 38 -5.32 -11.07 -21.30
N ARG A 39 -4.43 -10.83 -22.26
CA ARG A 39 -3.24 -9.97 -22.07
C ARG A 39 -3.57 -8.54 -22.50
N ARG A 40 -3.42 -7.56 -21.60
CA ARG A 40 -3.39 -6.15 -22.01
C ARG A 40 -2.20 -5.99 -22.94
N GLN A 41 -2.39 -5.40 -24.11
CA GLN A 41 -1.24 -4.92 -24.87
C GLN A 41 -0.53 -3.90 -23.98
N THR A 42 0.78 -4.04 -23.81
CA THR A 42 1.57 -2.98 -23.19
C THR A 42 1.49 -1.79 -24.12
N ASP A 43 1.29 -0.59 -23.58
CA ASP A 43 1.16 0.64 -24.38
C ASP A 43 2.48 1.02 -25.11
N GLY A 44 3.44 0.10 -25.22
CA GLY A 44 4.81 0.34 -25.68
C GLY A 44 5.63 1.20 -24.71
N ASN A 45 5.08 1.53 -23.53
CA ASN A 45 5.75 2.39 -22.56
C ASN A 45 6.88 1.63 -21.86
N ALA A 46 8.12 1.93 -22.24
CA ALA A 46 9.32 1.30 -21.69
C ALA A 46 9.44 1.45 -20.16
N PHE A 47 8.91 2.55 -19.58
CA PHE A 47 8.91 2.74 -18.14
C PHE A 47 7.96 1.77 -17.45
N HIS A 48 6.74 1.62 -17.98
CA HIS A 48 5.76 0.65 -17.47
C HIS A 48 6.30 -0.78 -17.53
N GLU A 49 6.89 -1.18 -18.66
CA GLU A 49 7.48 -2.52 -18.81
C GLU A 49 8.66 -2.75 -17.87
N LYS A 50 9.48 -1.72 -17.64
CA LYS A 50 10.58 -1.79 -16.67
C LYS A 50 10.03 -2.04 -15.26
N LEU A 51 9.02 -1.27 -14.84
CA LEU A 51 8.39 -1.46 -13.53
C LEU A 51 7.80 -2.87 -13.38
N LEU A 52 7.08 -3.35 -14.39
CA LEU A 52 6.51 -4.71 -14.41
C LEU A 52 7.61 -5.77 -14.21
N LYS A 53 8.68 -5.72 -15.00
CA LYS A 53 9.78 -6.70 -14.95
C LYS A 53 10.55 -6.66 -13.63
N VAL A 54 10.84 -5.46 -13.14
CA VAL A 54 11.60 -5.27 -11.89
C VAL A 54 10.78 -5.74 -10.69
N GLY A 55 9.52 -5.33 -10.56
CA GLY A 55 8.71 -5.73 -9.41
C GLY A 55 8.42 -7.23 -9.38
N LEU A 56 8.22 -7.90 -10.52
CA LEU A 56 8.10 -9.38 -10.57
C LEU A 56 9.38 -10.07 -10.08
N THR A 57 10.55 -9.51 -10.42
CA THR A 57 11.83 -10.00 -9.87
C THR A 57 11.87 -9.82 -8.36
N LYS A 58 11.38 -8.68 -7.84
CA LYS A 58 11.31 -8.42 -6.40
C LYS A 58 10.34 -9.33 -5.65
N LEU A 59 9.19 -9.66 -6.22
CA LEU A 59 8.27 -10.64 -5.63
C LEU A 59 8.94 -12.02 -5.47
N LYS A 60 9.68 -12.48 -6.50
CA LYS A 60 10.45 -13.73 -6.42
C LYS A 60 11.58 -13.65 -5.37
N GLU A 61 12.25 -12.50 -5.27
CA GLU A 61 13.27 -12.29 -4.22
C GLU A 61 12.65 -12.37 -2.81
N PHE A 62 11.47 -11.78 -2.60
CA PHE A 62 10.78 -11.81 -1.31
C PHE A 62 10.44 -13.24 -0.88
N GLU A 63 9.97 -14.06 -1.83
CA GLU A 63 9.67 -15.47 -1.60
C GLU A 63 10.94 -16.28 -1.28
N ASN A 64 11.97 -16.18 -2.13
CA ASN A 64 13.23 -16.91 -1.99
C ASN A 64 13.94 -16.59 -0.67
N ARG A 65 13.91 -15.31 -0.26
CA ARG A 65 14.55 -14.85 0.98
C ARG A 65 13.62 -14.91 2.20
N LYS A 66 12.38 -15.40 2.03
CA LYS A 66 11.34 -15.44 3.09
C LYS A 66 11.15 -14.10 3.80
N ILE A 67 11.22 -13.01 3.03
CA ILE A 67 11.04 -11.64 3.55
C ILE A 67 9.55 -11.40 3.78
N ILE A 68 8.73 -11.67 2.77
CA ILE A 68 7.28 -11.47 2.78
C ILE A 68 6.63 -12.70 2.16
N ASN A 69 5.44 -13.06 2.64
CA ASN A 69 4.66 -14.12 2.03
C ASN A 69 3.95 -13.60 0.76
N THR A 70 4.31 -14.15 -0.41
CA THR A 70 3.78 -13.80 -1.73
C THR A 70 2.84 -14.86 -2.30
N SER A 71 2.51 -15.92 -1.55
CA SER A 71 1.80 -17.10 -2.06
C SER A 71 0.42 -16.85 -2.66
N GLN A 72 -0.22 -15.73 -2.31
CA GLN A 72 -1.54 -15.34 -2.83
C GLN A 72 -1.50 -13.95 -3.49
N ALA A 73 -0.32 -13.52 -3.97
CA ALA A 73 -0.18 -12.24 -4.61
C ALA A 73 -0.94 -12.22 -5.94
N SER A 74 -1.97 -11.39 -6.01
CA SER A 74 -2.79 -11.23 -7.19
C SER A 74 -2.00 -10.51 -8.29
N GLU A 75 -1.88 -11.15 -9.46
CA GLU A 75 -1.23 -10.56 -10.63
C GLU A 75 -2.00 -9.32 -11.14
N SER A 76 -3.33 -9.34 -11.09
CA SER A 76 -4.16 -8.20 -11.53
C SER A 76 -3.97 -6.98 -10.64
N GLU A 77 -3.84 -7.18 -9.33
CA GLU A 77 -3.57 -6.10 -8.38
C GLU A 77 -2.18 -5.49 -8.63
N TYR A 78 -1.19 -6.34 -8.87
CA TYR A 78 0.15 -5.90 -9.23
C TYR A 78 0.16 -5.10 -10.54
N GLU A 79 -0.51 -5.58 -11.60
CA GLU A 79 -0.64 -4.83 -12.86
C GLU A 79 -1.33 -3.47 -12.66
N ALA A 80 -2.36 -3.41 -11.82
CA ALA A 80 -3.05 -2.15 -11.49
C ALA A 80 -2.09 -1.17 -10.81
N PHE A 81 -1.30 -1.64 -9.84
CA PHE A 81 -0.31 -0.82 -9.15
C PHE A 81 0.77 -0.32 -10.10
N VAL A 82 1.26 -1.16 -11.00
CA VAL A 82 2.26 -0.74 -11.99
C VAL A 82 1.68 0.26 -12.99
N GLY A 83 0.44 0.08 -13.45
CA GLY A 83 -0.25 1.05 -14.32
C GLY A 83 -0.42 2.42 -13.66
N PHE A 84 -0.76 2.43 -12.37
CA PHE A 84 -0.85 3.66 -11.59
C PHE A 84 0.52 4.29 -11.38
N ALA A 85 1.54 3.50 -10.99
CA ALA A 85 2.91 3.93 -10.80
C ALA A 85 3.55 4.50 -12.08
N SER A 86 3.25 3.92 -13.25
CA SER A 86 3.76 4.43 -14.52
C SER A 86 3.14 5.77 -14.91
N SER A 87 1.92 6.05 -14.44
CA SER A 87 1.20 7.29 -14.75
C SER A 87 1.50 8.40 -13.73
N PHE A 88 1.61 8.05 -12.45
CA PHE A 88 1.81 8.97 -11.33
C PHE A 88 2.93 8.50 -10.38
N PRO A 89 4.19 8.44 -10.83
CA PRO A 89 5.28 7.85 -10.06
C PRO A 89 5.61 8.63 -8.77
N GLU A 90 5.45 9.96 -8.77
CA GLU A 90 5.68 10.81 -7.59
C GLU A 90 4.55 10.76 -6.55
N LYS A 91 3.35 10.34 -6.98
CA LYS A 91 2.13 10.34 -6.14
C LYS A 91 1.61 8.94 -5.88
N PHE A 92 2.53 7.99 -5.72
CA PHE A 92 2.18 6.59 -5.54
C PHE A 92 1.65 6.31 -4.12
N LEU A 93 0.33 6.43 -3.96
CA LEU A 93 -0.45 6.06 -2.77
C LEU A 93 -1.53 5.06 -3.19
N VAL A 94 -1.43 3.82 -2.70
CA VAL A 94 -2.30 2.72 -3.18
C VAL A 94 -3.12 2.02 -2.10
N ILE A 95 -4.32 1.59 -2.49
CA ILE A 95 -5.21 0.80 -1.64
C ILE A 95 -4.84 -0.68 -1.71
N ILE A 96 -4.58 -1.30 -0.56
CA ILE A 96 -3.98 -2.65 -0.50
C ILE A 96 -4.91 -3.73 0.07
N ASP A 97 -6.15 -3.38 0.38
CA ASP A 97 -7.18 -4.26 0.96
C ASP A 97 -8.27 -4.65 -0.04
N THR A 98 -7.99 -4.59 -1.35
CA THR A 98 -8.93 -5.07 -2.37
C THR A 98 -9.10 -6.60 -2.33
N TYR A 99 -8.04 -7.32 -2.00
CA TYR A 99 -8.07 -8.77 -1.80
C TYR A 99 -7.58 -9.13 -0.39
N ASN A 100 -6.35 -9.64 -0.27
CA ASN A 100 -5.71 -9.91 1.02
C ASN A 100 -4.56 -8.93 1.25
N VAL A 101 -4.64 -8.14 2.32
CA VAL A 101 -3.62 -7.14 2.66
C VAL A 101 -2.23 -7.76 2.80
N LEU A 102 -2.09 -8.78 3.64
CA LEU A 102 -0.76 -9.30 4.02
C LEU A 102 -0.13 -10.22 2.97
N ARG A 103 -0.96 -10.89 2.16
CA ARG A 103 -0.51 -11.90 1.20
C ARG A 103 -0.60 -11.45 -0.26
N SER A 104 -1.26 -10.32 -0.54
CA SER A 104 -1.38 -9.75 -1.87
C SER A 104 -0.99 -8.27 -1.91
N GLY A 105 -1.79 -7.39 -1.31
CA GLY A 105 -1.63 -5.95 -1.50
C GLY A 105 -0.31 -5.41 -0.97
N LEU A 106 0.10 -5.82 0.23
CA LEU A 106 1.35 -5.40 0.85
C LEU A 106 2.59 -5.92 0.09
N PRO A 107 2.71 -7.22 -0.26
CA PRO A 107 3.79 -7.68 -1.14
C PRO A 107 3.85 -6.96 -2.48
N ASN A 108 2.69 -6.77 -3.13
CA ASN A 108 2.58 -6.11 -4.43
C ASN A 108 3.04 -4.64 -4.35
N PHE A 109 2.56 -3.91 -3.33
CA PHE A 109 3.01 -2.54 -3.06
C PHE A 109 4.53 -2.49 -2.88
N CYS A 110 5.09 -3.38 -2.06
CA CYS A 110 6.51 -3.38 -1.76
C CYS A 110 7.37 -3.63 -3.00
N ALA A 111 6.91 -4.52 -3.89
CA ALA A 111 7.59 -4.80 -5.15
C ALA A 111 7.60 -3.57 -6.08
N VAL A 112 6.46 -2.89 -6.23
CA VAL A 112 6.35 -1.68 -7.05
C VAL A 112 7.11 -0.52 -6.44
N ALA A 113 7.07 -0.35 -5.12
CA ALA A 113 7.82 0.65 -4.37
C ALA A 113 9.34 0.54 -4.61
N LEU A 114 9.89 -0.68 -4.55
CA LEU A 114 11.30 -0.91 -4.85
C LEU A 114 11.63 -0.65 -6.34
N ALA A 115 10.71 -0.97 -7.25
CA ALA A 115 10.88 -0.71 -8.68
C ALA A 115 10.87 0.81 -9.00
N LEU A 116 10.00 1.56 -8.33
CA LEU A 116 9.96 3.03 -8.39
C LEU A 116 11.25 3.64 -7.83
N HIS A 117 11.75 3.12 -6.72
CA HIS A 117 13.01 3.55 -6.13
C HIS A 117 14.21 3.37 -7.07
N GLN A 118 14.29 2.23 -7.76
CA GLN A 118 15.31 2.00 -8.80
C GLN A 118 15.18 2.95 -10.01
N SER A 119 14.05 3.62 -10.14
CA SER A 119 13.80 4.61 -11.18
C SER A 119 13.88 6.05 -10.68
N GLY A 120 14.31 6.26 -9.43
CA GLY A 120 14.52 7.59 -8.84
C GLY A 120 13.30 8.19 -8.15
N TYR A 121 12.19 7.46 -8.04
CA TYR A 121 10.96 7.93 -7.40
C TYR A 121 10.80 7.37 -5.99
N THR A 122 10.11 8.11 -5.12
CA THR A 122 9.76 7.65 -3.78
C THR A 122 8.25 7.53 -3.66
N PRO A 123 7.73 6.37 -3.23
CA PRO A 123 6.30 6.17 -3.03
C PRO A 123 5.83 6.91 -1.77
N ILE A 124 4.56 7.34 -1.77
CA ILE A 124 3.95 8.03 -0.63
C ILE A 124 3.58 7.02 0.45
N GLY A 125 2.82 5.98 0.09
CA GLY A 125 2.21 5.14 1.11
C GLY A 125 1.22 4.10 0.63
N VAL A 126 0.58 3.48 1.62
CA VAL A 126 -0.53 2.54 1.45
C VAL A 126 -1.77 3.05 2.17
N ARG A 127 -2.94 2.68 1.65
CA ARG A 127 -4.24 2.95 2.25
C ARG A 127 -4.95 1.64 2.60
N LEU A 128 -5.57 1.61 3.77
CA LEU A 128 -6.42 0.54 4.31
C LEU A 128 -7.84 1.09 4.48
N ASP A 129 -8.85 0.40 3.96
CA ASP A 129 -10.25 0.81 4.07
C ASP A 129 -11.07 -0.14 4.96
N SER A 130 -10.60 -1.37 5.15
CA SER A 130 -11.35 -2.42 5.84
C SER A 130 -10.46 -3.39 6.65
N GLY A 131 -11.10 -4.14 7.55
CA GLY A 131 -10.46 -5.13 8.42
C GLY A 131 -9.96 -4.56 9.75
N ASP A 132 -9.17 -5.34 10.49
CA ASP A 132 -8.56 -4.88 11.75
C ASP A 132 -7.42 -3.89 11.44
N LEU A 133 -7.76 -2.60 11.33
CA LEU A 133 -6.84 -1.54 10.95
C LEU A 133 -5.64 -1.42 11.90
N ALA A 134 -5.86 -1.64 13.20
CA ALA A 134 -4.79 -1.55 14.20
C ALA A 134 -3.77 -2.68 14.00
N TYR A 135 -4.26 -3.92 13.85
CA TYR A 135 -3.43 -5.07 13.54
C TYR A 135 -2.73 -4.92 12.18
N LEU A 136 -3.47 -4.57 11.13
CA LEU A 136 -2.96 -4.45 9.76
C LEU A 136 -1.92 -3.34 9.64
N SER A 137 -2.15 -2.19 10.28
CA SER A 137 -1.17 -1.09 10.32
C SER A 137 0.14 -1.52 10.99
N LYS A 138 0.05 -2.22 12.14
CA LYS A 138 1.22 -2.76 12.83
C LYS A 138 1.99 -3.75 11.94
N MET A 139 1.28 -4.65 11.26
CA MET A 139 1.90 -5.63 10.35
C MET A 139 2.53 -4.97 9.12
N CYS A 140 1.91 -3.93 8.56
CA CYS A 140 2.48 -3.12 7.49
C CYS A 140 3.80 -2.47 7.95
N ARG A 141 3.80 -1.81 9.12
CA ARG A 141 5.00 -1.17 9.67
C ARG A 141 6.14 -2.16 9.93
N LEU A 142 5.84 -3.33 10.49
CA LEU A 142 6.83 -4.39 10.69
C LEU A 142 7.44 -4.86 9.36
N THR A 143 6.60 -5.03 8.34
CA THR A 143 7.05 -5.42 6.99
C THR A 143 7.92 -4.34 6.36
N PHE A 144 7.53 -3.07 6.48
CA PHE A 144 8.30 -1.93 5.98
C PHE A 144 9.66 -1.83 6.65
N ASN A 145 9.73 -2.01 7.97
CA ASN A 145 11.00 -2.05 8.70
C ASN A 145 11.88 -3.23 8.25
N LYS A 146 11.26 -4.40 8.02
CA LYS A 146 11.99 -5.58 7.52
C LYS A 146 12.61 -5.33 6.15
N ILE A 147 11.87 -4.68 5.24
CA ILE A 147 12.38 -4.30 3.91
C ILE A 147 13.48 -3.24 4.02
N ALA A 148 13.26 -2.22 4.86
CA ALA A 148 14.23 -1.16 5.10
C ALA A 148 15.58 -1.75 5.52
N SER A 149 15.59 -2.70 6.46
CA SER A 149 16.81 -3.40 6.87
C SER A 149 17.36 -4.34 5.80
N SER A 150 16.49 -5.06 5.07
CA SER A 150 16.92 -6.06 4.06
C SER A 150 17.55 -5.43 2.82
N TYR A 151 17.10 -4.24 2.44
CA TYR A 151 17.57 -3.52 1.24
C TYR A 151 18.40 -2.27 1.58
N ASN A 152 18.64 -2.01 2.87
CA ASN A 152 19.34 -0.83 3.37
C ASN A 152 18.70 0.49 2.89
N LEU A 153 17.37 0.59 3.01
CA LEU A 153 16.55 1.73 2.58
C LEU A 153 15.83 2.36 3.78
N PRO A 154 16.44 3.34 4.49
CA PRO A 154 15.86 3.92 5.70
C PRO A 154 14.48 4.55 5.47
N TRP A 155 14.29 5.21 4.32
CA TRP A 155 13.04 5.86 3.95
C TRP A 155 11.86 4.88 3.83
N PHE A 156 12.12 3.58 3.59
CA PHE A 156 11.07 2.58 3.47
C PHE A 156 10.34 2.39 4.81
N SER A 157 11.07 2.56 5.93
CA SER A 157 10.50 2.50 7.28
C SER A 157 9.57 3.66 7.61
N SER A 158 9.65 4.78 6.88
CA SER A 158 8.83 5.99 7.08
C SER A 158 7.67 6.12 6.09
N VAL A 159 7.43 5.11 5.24
CA VAL A 159 6.30 5.08 4.30
C VAL A 159 4.98 5.28 5.06
N MET A 160 4.09 6.10 4.48
CA MET A 160 2.82 6.47 5.10
C MET A 160 1.82 5.30 5.07
N ILE A 161 1.05 5.15 6.14
CA ILE A 161 -0.06 4.19 6.23
C ILE A 161 -1.31 5.01 6.56
N VAL A 162 -2.26 5.05 5.64
CA VAL A 162 -3.51 5.80 5.75
C VAL A 162 -4.67 4.83 5.98
N ALA A 163 -5.63 5.20 6.84
CA ALA A 163 -6.87 4.46 7.01
C ALA A 163 -8.07 5.35 6.67
N SER A 164 -9.02 4.89 5.84
CA SER A 164 -10.10 5.74 5.30
C SER A 164 -11.54 5.36 5.68
N ASN A 165 -11.83 4.13 6.08
CA ASN A 165 -13.14 3.74 6.60
C ASN A 165 -12.97 3.08 7.97
N GLU A 166 -13.93 3.31 8.87
CA GLU A 166 -13.98 2.86 10.28
C GLU A 166 -13.05 3.55 11.29
N ILE A 167 -13.03 4.88 11.26
CA ILE A 167 -12.89 5.65 12.52
C ILE A 167 -14.29 5.95 13.03
N THR A 168 -15.03 4.92 13.44
CA THR A 168 -16.15 5.15 14.36
C THR A 168 -15.56 5.59 15.70
N ILE A 169 -16.21 6.55 16.36
CA ILE A 169 -15.82 7.07 17.68
C ILE A 169 -15.63 5.92 18.71
N GLU A 170 -16.32 4.80 18.52
CA GLU A 170 -16.23 3.57 19.32
C GLU A 170 -14.86 2.87 19.26
N SER A 171 -14.18 2.85 18.10
CA SER A 171 -12.84 2.24 17.95
C SER A 171 -11.77 3.02 18.74
N ILE A 172 -11.92 4.34 18.83
CA ILE A 172 -11.05 5.21 19.65
C ILE A 172 -11.28 4.95 21.16
N TYR A 173 -12.52 4.69 21.58
CA TYR A 173 -12.82 4.36 22.98
C TYR A 173 -12.27 2.99 23.40
N SER A 174 -12.33 1.99 22.52
CA SER A 174 -11.73 0.66 22.73
C SER A 174 -10.21 0.72 22.91
N MET A 175 -9.51 1.52 22.10
CA MET A 175 -8.06 1.70 22.22
C MET A 175 -7.65 2.50 23.48
N LYS A 176 -8.52 3.37 24.01
CA LYS A 176 -8.29 4.08 25.28
C LYS A 176 -8.64 3.26 26.52
N SER A 177 -9.61 2.36 26.46
CA SER A 177 -10.02 1.56 27.62
C SER A 177 -9.01 0.45 27.97
N GLN A 178 -8.27 -0.09 27.00
CA GLN A 178 -7.20 -1.07 27.27
C GLN A 178 -5.95 -0.46 27.94
N VAL A 179 -5.77 0.85 27.91
CA VAL A 179 -4.68 1.54 28.63
C VAL A 179 -5.07 1.84 30.09
N TYR A 180 -6.36 1.78 30.44
CA TYR A 180 -6.87 2.13 31.77
C TYR A 180 -7.19 0.94 32.69
N TYR A 181 -7.00 -0.30 32.24
CA TYR A 181 -7.09 -1.50 33.09
C TYR A 181 -5.73 -2.23 33.19
N SER A 182 -4.75 -1.55 33.78
CA SER A 182 -3.80 -2.24 34.66
C SER A 182 -4.16 -1.83 36.09
N PRO A 183 -4.85 -2.68 36.88
CA PRO A 183 -4.93 -2.44 38.30
C PRO A 183 -3.53 -2.64 38.87
N ASN A 184 -2.96 -1.55 39.38
CA ASN A 184 -1.95 -1.64 40.40
C ASN A 184 -2.56 -2.37 41.60
N SER A 185 -2.12 -3.60 41.84
CA SER A 185 -2.15 -4.27 43.13
C SER A 185 -1.09 -5.36 43.14
#